data_AF-A0A1Q4VRM5-F1
#
_entry.id   AF-A0A1Q4VRM5-F1
#
_cell.length_a   1.000
_cell.length_b   1.000
_cell.length_c   1.000
_cell.angle_alpha   90.00
_cell.angle_beta   90.00
_cell.angle_gamma   90.00
#
_symmetry.space_group_name_H-M   'P 1'
#
loop_
_entity.id
_entity.type
_entity.pdbx_description
1 polymer ?
#
loop_
_entity_poly.entity_id
_entity_poly.type
_entity_poly.pdbx_seq_one_letter_code
_entity_poly.pdbx_strand_id
1 'polypeptide(L)' 'MPSRRTGQIEALIATGAGAVAALAARALLSGVYQHHGQDPAVPTWLDAAVLATGAATAALLYRWLRRRPGD' A
#
# COMPACT_ATOMS: atom_id res chain seq x y z
N MET A 1 23.94 -15.67 6.31
CA MET A 1 22.58 -16.07 5.90
C MET A 1 21.60 -15.07 6.51
N PRO A 2 20.88 -14.25 5.72
CA PRO A 2 19.83 -13.40 6.30
C PRO A 2 18.83 -14.31 7.00
N SER A 3 18.68 -14.12 8.30
CA SER A 3 17.87 -14.99 9.13
C SER A 3 16.39 -14.91 8.71
N ARG A 4 15.62 -15.97 8.95
CA ARG A 4 14.15 -15.97 8.78
C ARG A 4 13.49 -14.76 9.45
N ARG A 5 14.10 -14.25 10.53
CA ARG A 5 13.71 -13.05 11.28
C ARG A 5 13.87 -11.75 10.47
N THR A 6 14.95 -11.61 9.70
CA THR A 6 15.19 -10.41 8.86
C THR A 6 14.13 -10.29 7.77
N GLY A 7 13.80 -11.40 7.10
CA GLY A 7 12.75 -11.39 6.06
C GLY A 7 11.33 -11.10 6.60
N GLN A 8 11.04 -11.45 7.86
CA GLN A 8 9.78 -11.10 8.52
C GLN A 8 9.70 -9.60 8.84
N ILE A 9 10.81 -9.01 9.30
CA ILE A 9 10.88 -7.56 9.58
C ILE A 9 10.69 -6.76 8.29
N GLU A 10 11.35 -7.14 7.19
CA GLU A 10 11.17 -6.49 5.89
C GLU A 10 9.72 -6.55 5.39
N ALA A 11 9.06 -7.71 5.57
CA ALA A 11 7.66 -7.88 5.21
C ALA A 11 6.73 -6.99 6.05
N LEU A 12 7.01 -6.85 7.35
CA LEU A 12 6.27 -5.94 8.23
C LEU A 12 6.44 -4.48 7.81
N ILE A 13 7.67 -4.05 7.51
CA ILE A 13 7.95 -2.68 7.04
C ILE A 13 7.23 -2.42 5.72
N ALA A 14 7.31 -3.35 4.77
CA ALA A 14 6.61 -3.27 3.49
C ALA A 14 5.09 -3.15 3.66
N THR A 15 4.51 -3.97 4.53
CA THR A 15 3.07 -3.95 4.82
C THR A 15 2.65 -2.62 5.45
N GLY A 16 3.43 -2.10 6.40
CA GLY A 16 3.19 -0.79 7.02
C GLY A 16 3.21 0.34 5.99
N ALA A 17 4.21 0.37 5.11
CA ALA A 17 4.28 1.36 4.04
C ALA A 17 3.10 1.27 3.07
N GLY A 18 2.68 0.05 2.71
CA GLY A 18 1.49 -0.17 1.89
C GLY A 18 0.21 0.37 2.55
N ALA A 19 0.02 0.13 3.85
CA ALA A 19 -1.11 0.65 4.59
C ALA A 19 -1.12 2.19 4.63
N VAL A 20 0.04 2.83 4.87
CA VAL A 20 0.15 4.31 4.85
C VAL A 20 -0.15 4.86 3.45
N ALA A 21 0.34 4.22 2.39
CA ALA A 21 0.07 4.63 1.02
C ALA A 21 -1.42 4.53 0.66
N ALA A 22 -2.10 3.45 1.08
CA ALA A 22 -3.54 3.31 0.91
C ALA A 22 -4.29 4.42 1.66
N LEU A 23 -3.88 4.75 2.89
CA LEU A 23 -4.52 5.81 3.67
C LEU A 23 -4.34 7.19 3.02
N ALA A 24 -3.15 7.48 2.49
CA ALA A 24 -2.87 8.70 1.75
C ALA A 24 -3.70 8.79 0.46
N ALA A 25 -3.80 7.69 -0.30
CA ALA A 25 -4.64 7.63 -1.50
C ALA A 25 -6.11 7.90 -1.16
N ARG A 26 -6.62 7.31 -0.07
CA ARG A 26 -7.98 7.58 0.42
C ARG A 26 -8.18 9.05 0.79
N ALA A 27 -7.21 9.67 1.47
CA ALA A 27 -7.29 11.07 1.85
C ALA A 27 -7.37 12.00 0.61
N LEU A 28 -6.55 11.74 -0.41
CA LEU A 28 -6.57 12.50 -1.67
C LEU A 28 -7.88 12.32 -2.45
N LEU A 29 -8.45 11.11 -2.41
CA LEU A 29 -9.69 10.77 -3.10
C LEU A 29 -10.95 11.13 -2.30
N SER A 30 -10.80 11.64 -1.07
CA SER A 30 -11.93 11.99 -0.21
C SER A 30 -12.89 13.00 -0.84
N GLY A 31 -12.37 13.95 -1.63
CA GLY A 31 -13.19 14.88 -2.41
C GLY A 31 -14.04 14.20 -3.49
N VAL A 32 -13.50 13.15 -4.12
CA VAL A 32 -14.23 12.35 -5.13
C VAL A 32 -15.36 11.56 -4.45
N TYR A 33 -15.09 10.98 -3.27
CA TYR A 33 -16.12 10.34 -2.45
C TYR A 33 -17.27 11.30 -2.09
N GLN A 34 -16.95 12.55 -1.77
CA GLN A 34 -17.96 13.55 -1.40
C GLN A 34 -18.78 14.00 -2.61
N HIS A 35 -18.16 14.18 -3.78
CA HIS A 35 -18.86 14.64 -4.99
C HIS A 35 -19.66 13.55 -5.71
N HIS A 36 -19.17 12.31 -5.67
CA HIS A 36 -19.75 11.20 -6.44
C HIS A 36 -20.29 10.07 -5.56
N GLY A 37 -20.44 10.30 -4.24
CA GLY A 37 -20.90 9.27 -3.30
C GLY A 37 -22.33 8.77 -3.53
N GLN A 38 -23.11 9.43 -4.38
CA GLN A 38 -24.43 8.96 -4.81
C GLN A 38 -24.38 7.98 -5.99
N ASP A 39 -23.25 7.88 -6.68
CA ASP A 39 -23.04 6.90 -7.74
C ASP A 39 -22.43 5.64 -7.13
N PRO A 40 -23.18 4.53 -7.02
CA PRO A 40 -22.73 3.34 -6.29
C PRO A 40 -21.51 2.67 -6.91
N ALA A 41 -21.23 2.89 -8.20
CA ALA A 41 -20.02 2.37 -8.84
C ALA A 41 -18.76 3.06 -8.33
N VAL A 42 -18.87 4.33 -7.90
CA VAL A 42 -17.72 5.19 -7.60
C VAL A 42 -16.95 4.79 -6.35
N PRO A 43 -17.60 4.58 -5.20
CA PRO A 43 -16.94 4.04 -4.00
C PRO A 43 -16.19 2.74 -4.28
N THR A 44 -16.79 1.83 -5.06
CA THR A 44 -16.20 0.50 -5.31
C THR A 44 -14.91 0.56 -6.12
N TRP A 45 -14.86 1.33 -7.21
CA TRP A 45 -13.61 1.42 -7.98
C TRP A 45 -12.54 2.26 -7.26
N LEU A 46 -12.95 3.26 -6.47
CA LEU A 46 -12.02 4.02 -5.62
C LEU A 46 -11.40 3.15 -4.53
N ASP A 47 -12.19 2.31 -3.87
CA ASP A 47 -11.72 1.32 -2.89
C ASP A 47 -10.69 0.38 -3.51
N ALA A 48 -10.99 -0.15 -4.69
CA ALA A 48 -10.06 -1.00 -5.43
C ALA A 48 -8.76 -0.26 -5.78
N ALA A 49 -8.83 1.01 -6.20
CA ALA A 49 -7.66 1.83 -6.50
C ALA A 49 -6.79 2.10 -5.26
N VAL A 50 -7.42 2.38 -4.12
CA VAL A 50 -6.74 2.58 -2.82
C VAL A 50 -5.99 1.31 -2.41
N LEU A 51 -6.66 0.15 -2.47
CA LEU A 51 -6.05 -1.15 -2.15
C LEU A 51 -4.90 -1.49 -3.10
N ALA A 52 -5.09 -1.27 -4.40
CA ALA A 52 -4.06 -1.52 -5.40
C ALA A 52 -2.82 -0.66 -5.16
N THR A 53 -3.00 0.61 -4.80
CA THR A 53 -1.90 1.53 -4.47
C THR A 53 -1.11 1.06 -3.25
N GLY A 54 -1.80 0.64 -2.19
CA GLY A 54 -1.17 0.09 -1.00
C GLY A 54 -0.39 -1.19 -1.28
N ALA A 55 -1.00 -2.13 -2.00
CA ALA A 55 -0.37 -3.41 -2.36
C ALA A 55 0.87 -3.21 -3.26
N ALA A 56 0.77 -2.33 -4.27
CA ALA A 56 1.88 -2.01 -5.16
C ALA A 56 3.06 -1.39 -4.37
N THR A 57 2.77 -0.47 -3.46
CA THR A 57 3.79 0.16 -2.61
C THR A 57 4.48 -0.86 -1.71
N ALA A 58 3.71 -1.74 -1.05
CA ALA A 58 4.27 -2.81 -0.23
C ALA A 58 5.17 -3.74 -1.05
N ALA A 59 4.74 -4.15 -2.25
CA ALA A 59 5.51 -5.02 -3.12
C ALA A 59 6.82 -4.37 -3.59
N LEU A 60 6.78 -3.09 -3.97
CA LEU A 60 7.97 -2.34 -4.37
C LEU A 60 8.96 -2.19 -3.23
N LEU A 61 8.48 -1.82 -2.03
CA LEU A 61 9.34 -1.66 -0.86
C LEU A 61 9.96 -2.99 -0.43
N TYR A 62 9.16 -4.07 -0.42
CA TYR A 62 9.66 -5.40 -0.11
C TYR A 62 10.76 -5.85 -1.08
N ARG A 63 10.55 -5.64 -2.39
CA ARG A 63 11.57 -5.94 -3.41
C ARG A 63 12.83 -5.10 -3.24
N TRP A 64 12.68 -3.83 -2.87
CA TRP A 64 13.82 -2.95 -2.65
C TRP A 64 14.62 -3.34 -1.40
N LEU A 65 13.95 -3.66 -0.30
CA LEU A 65 14.60 -4.14 0.93
C LEU A 65 15.38 -5.43 0.69
N ARG A 66 14.79 -6.41 -0.01
CA ARG A 66 15.48 -7.65 -0.39
C ARG A 66 16.67 -7.47 -1.33
N ARG A 67 16.72 -6.37 -2.08
CA ARG A 67 17.81 -6.06 -3.02
C ARG A 67 18.99 -5.34 -2.35
N ARG A 68 18.83 -4.87 -1.12
CA ARG A 68 19.96 -4.32 -0.37
C ARG A 68 20.95 -5.46 -0.11
N PRO A 69 22.18 -5.41 -0.65
CA PRO A 69 23.22 -6.32 -0.24
C PRO A 69 23.37 -6.15 1.28
N GLY A 70 23.40 -7.25 2.03
CA GLY A 70 23.71 -7.17 3.45
C GLY A 70 25.09 -6.55 3.61
N ASP A 71 25.15 -5.41 4.32
CA ASP A 71 26.39 -4.86 4.88
C ASP A 71 27.09 -5.91 5.76
#